data_AF-A0A6J6B8J9-F1
#
_entry.id   AF-A0A6J6B8J9-F1
#
_cell.length_a   1.000
_cell.length_b   1.000
_cell.length_c   1.000
_cell.angle_alpha   90.00
_cell.angle_beta   90.00
_cell.angle_gamma   90.00
#
_symmetry.space_group_name_H-M   'P 1'
#
loop_
_entity.id
_entity.type
_entity.pdbx_description
1 polymer ?
#
loop_
_entity_poly.entity_id
_entity_poly.type
_entity_poly.pdbx_seq_one_letter_code
_entity_poly.pdbx_strand_id
1 'polypeptide(L)'
;MRISSPPVKWPCFYGIDFASRAELIANGLTVDDIRASIGADSLSYVSLEELIDATTIKKDHLCRACFDGVYPVEIPEPALTAKNTPETTTLVDIDLVGGDASDALSRP
;
A
#
# COMPACT_ATOMS: atom_id res chain seq x y z
N MET A 1 2.01 -13.76 10.26
CA MET A 1 2.23 -12.42 9.68
C MET A 1 1.38 -11.38 10.42
N ARG A 2 1.99 -10.29 10.90
CA ARG A 2 1.29 -9.16 11.53
C ARG A 2 1.76 -7.88 10.87
N ILE A 3 0.83 -7.10 10.35
CA ILE A 3 1.11 -5.88 9.59
C ILE A 3 0.70 -4.69 10.45
N SER A 4 1.63 -3.78 10.71
CA SER A 4 1.46 -2.61 11.58
C SER A 4 0.67 -1.46 10.92
N SER A 5 0.03 -1.72 9.78
CA SER A 5 -0.84 -0.77 9.09
C SER A 5 -2.14 -1.44 8.65
N PRO A 6 -3.19 -0.65 8.35
CA PRO A 6 -4.35 -1.14 7.63
C PRO A 6 -3.98 -1.60 6.22
N PRO A 7 -4.82 -2.44 5.59
CA PRO A 7 -4.56 -2.88 4.22
C PRO A 7 -4.53 -1.69 3.25
N VAL A 8 -3.46 -1.58 2.46
CA VAL A 8 -3.31 -0.55 1.42
C VAL A 8 -4.12 -0.97 0.20
N LYS A 9 -5.20 -0.23 -0.09
CA LYS A 9 -6.16 -0.54 -1.16
C LYS A 9 -6.16 0.47 -2.30
N TRP A 10 -5.50 1.61 -2.10
CA TRP A 10 -5.49 2.71 -3.04
C TRP A 10 -4.07 3.26 -3.24
N PRO A 11 -3.70 3.65 -4.46
CA PRO A 11 -2.39 4.23 -4.74
C PRO A 11 -2.25 5.65 -4.19
N CYS A 12 -1.08 6.04 -3.70
CA CYS A 12 -0.88 7.41 -3.24
C CYS A 12 -0.61 8.38 -4.41
N PHE A 13 -1.21 9.57 -4.38
CA PHE A 13 -0.97 10.65 -5.36
C PHE A 13 -0.18 11.83 -4.78
N TYR A 14 0.24 11.74 -3.52
CA TYR A 14 0.90 12.83 -2.79
C TYR A 14 2.39 12.57 -2.55
N GLY A 15 3.03 11.79 -3.42
CA GLY A 15 4.49 11.62 -3.45
C GLY A 15 5.03 10.35 -2.81
N ILE A 16 4.17 9.47 -2.27
CA ILE A 16 4.59 8.10 -1.92
C ILE A 16 4.45 7.21 -3.16
N ASP A 17 5.51 6.48 -3.47
CA ASP A 17 5.52 5.57 -4.60
C ASP A 17 4.87 4.24 -4.24
N PHE A 18 3.64 4.04 -4.74
CA PHE A 18 2.86 2.82 -4.60
C PHE A 18 2.59 2.27 -5.99
N ALA A 19 2.57 0.94 -6.08
CA ALA A 19 2.11 0.21 -7.25
C ALA A 19 0.71 0.67 -7.69
N SER A 20 0.37 0.37 -8.94
CA SER A 20 -0.95 0.69 -9.46
C SER A 20 -2.04 0.00 -8.63
N ARG A 21 -3.25 0.54 -8.70
CA ARG A 21 -4.39 -0.02 -7.99
C ARG A 21 -4.60 -1.51 -8.30
N ALA A 22 -4.38 -1.91 -9.56
CA ALA A 22 -4.54 -3.28 -10.01
C ALA A 22 -3.51 -4.26 -9.42
N GLU A 23 -2.34 -3.75 -9.00
CA GLU A 23 -1.23 -4.55 -8.48
C GLU A 23 -1.23 -4.64 -6.95
N LEU A 24 -2.03 -3.81 -6.27
CA LEU A 24 -2.18 -3.88 -4.81
C LEU A 24 -2.92 -5.15 -4.40
N ILE A 25 -2.23 -6.04 -3.67
CA ILE A 25 -2.78 -7.34 -3.25
C ILE A 25 -4.06 -7.22 -2.40
N ALA A 26 -4.18 -6.14 -1.62
CA ALA A 26 -5.37 -5.91 -0.79
C ALA A 26 -6.51 -5.22 -1.54
N ASN A 27 -6.32 -4.86 -2.82
CA ASN A 27 -7.39 -4.37 -3.69
C ASN A 27 -8.23 -5.55 -4.19
N GLY A 28 -9.31 -5.86 -3.48
CA GLY A 28 -10.33 -6.82 -3.89
C GLY A 28 -10.21 -8.23 -3.29
N LEU A 29 -9.08 -8.57 -2.66
CA LEU A 29 -8.92 -9.82 -1.92
C LEU A 29 -9.31 -9.67 -0.44
N THR A 30 -9.81 -10.77 0.14
CA THR A 30 -10.05 -10.83 1.58
C THR A 30 -8.74 -11.06 2.33
N VAL A 31 -8.71 -10.80 3.64
CA VAL A 31 -7.53 -11.08 4.47
C VAL A 31 -7.13 -12.56 4.40
N ASP A 32 -8.10 -13.46 4.29
CA ASP A 32 -7.82 -14.89 4.24
C ASP A 32 -7.26 -15.34 2.89
N ASP A 33 -7.70 -14.72 1.79
CA ASP A 33 -7.10 -14.92 0.46
C ASP A 33 -5.64 -14.45 0.45
N ILE A 34 -5.37 -13.26 1.02
CA ILE A 34 -4.01 -12.71 1.11
C ILE A 34 -3.13 -13.59 2.01
N ARG A 35 -3.67 -14.09 3.13
CA ARG A 35 -2.98 -15.03 4.01
C ARG A 35 -2.56 -16.28 3.26
N ALA A 36 -3.48 -16.85 2.47
CA ALA A 36 -3.22 -18.03 1.66
C ALA A 36 -2.19 -17.76 0.55
N SER A 37 -2.29 -16.62 -0.14
CA SER A 37 -1.38 -16.28 -1.25
C SER A 37 0.08 -16.09 -0.80
N ILE A 38 0.29 -15.60 0.43
CA ILE A 38 1.63 -15.43 1.01
C ILE A 38 2.11 -16.66 1.81
N GLY A 39 1.30 -17.72 1.91
CA GLY A 39 1.65 -18.96 2.62
C GLY A 39 1.76 -18.80 4.14
N ALA A 40 1.03 -17.86 4.75
CA ALA A 40 1.09 -17.64 6.19
C ALA A 40 0.07 -18.50 6.97
N ASP A 41 0.45 -18.96 8.17
CA ASP A 41 -0.48 -19.64 9.09
C ASP A 41 -1.59 -18.69 9.58
N SER A 42 -1.25 -17.42 9.79
CA SER A 42 -2.21 -16.37 10.11
C SER A 42 -1.75 -15.01 9.61
N LEU A 43 -2.71 -14.15 9.29
CA LEU A 43 -2.50 -12.76 8.87
C LEU A 43 -3.46 -11.86 9.64
N SER A 44 -2.97 -10.70 10.08
CA SER A 44 -3.79 -9.67 10.70
C SER A 44 -3.15 -8.30 10.45
N TYR A 45 -4.02 -7.30 10.27
CA TYR A 45 -3.70 -5.90 10.04
C TYR A 45 -4.22 -5.09 11.23
N VAL A 46 -3.56 -3.98 11.53
CA VAL A 46 -4.11 -2.94 12.43
C VAL A 46 -5.36 -2.33 11.79
N SER A 47 -6.40 -2.03 12.58
CA SER A 47 -7.59 -1.38 12.01
C SER A 47 -7.30 0.07 11.61
N LEU A 48 -8.12 0.62 10.70
CA LEU A 48 -7.96 2.03 10.34
C LEU A 48 -8.27 2.94 11.55
N GLU A 49 -9.25 2.59 12.40
CA GLU A 49 -9.54 3.33 13.61
C GLU A 49 -8.36 3.31 14.58
N GLU A 50 -7.78 2.14 14.85
CA GLU A 50 -6.63 1.99 15.75
C GLU A 50 -5.40 2.76 15.24
N LEU A 51 -5.17 2.77 13.92
CA LEU A 51 -4.11 3.60 13.33
C LEU A 51 -4.36 5.08 13.57
N ILE A 52 -5.57 5.58 13.33
CA ILE A 52 -5.92 6.99 13.57
C ILE A 52 -5.70 7.34 15.04
N ASP A 53 -6.22 6.53 15.96
CA ASP A 53 -6.10 6.74 17.40
C ASP A 53 -4.63 6.78 17.85
N ALA A 54 -3.80 5.87 17.31
CA ALA A 54 -2.37 5.83 17.60
C ALA A 54 -1.60 7.07 17.13
N THR A 55 -2.03 7.74 16.06
CA THR A 55 -1.37 8.97 15.60
C THR A 55 -1.64 10.17 16.49
N THR A 56 -2.69 10.15 17.32
CA THR A 56 -3.23 11.32 18.05
C THR A 56 -3.68 12.49 17.15
N ILE A 57 -3.73 12.28 15.82
CA ILE A 57 -4.19 13.25 14.82
C ILE A 57 -5.64 12.94 14.50
N LYS A 58 -6.49 13.97 14.45
CA LYS A 58 -7.90 13.80 14.04
C LYS A 58 -8.00 13.28 12.61
N LYS A 59 -9.01 12.45 12.35
CA LYS A 59 -9.28 11.80 11.06
C LYS A 59 -9.34 12.77 9.87
N ASP A 60 -9.85 13.98 10.08
CA ASP A 60 -9.98 15.04 9.07
C ASP A 60 -8.64 15.75 8.76
N HIS A 61 -7.67 15.64 9.65
CA HIS A 61 -6.33 16.22 9.51
C HIS A 61 -5.27 15.16 9.17
N LEU A 62 -5.67 13.90 9.00
CA LEU A 62 -4.79 12.78 8.64
C LEU A 62 -5.13 12.28 7.24
N CYS A 63 -4.14 12.34 6.34
CA CYS A 63 -4.27 11.66 5.05
C CYS A 63 -4.30 10.15 5.28
N ARG A 64 -5.39 9.51 4.83
CA ARG A 64 -5.65 8.07 4.97
C ARG A 64 -6.14 7.44 3.66
N ALA A 65 -5.99 8.18 2.57
CA ALA A 65 -6.57 7.86 1.29
C ALA A 65 -6.05 6.52 0.74
N CYS A 66 -4.81 6.16 1.05
CA CYS A 66 -4.22 4.85 0.72
C CYS A 66 -5.03 3.65 1.27
N PHE A 67 -5.76 3.85 2.36
CA PHE A 67 -6.53 2.80 3.05
C PHE A 67 -8.02 2.84 2.67
N ASP A 68 -8.62 4.03 2.67
CA ASP A 68 -10.08 4.22 2.49
C ASP A 68 -10.50 4.89 1.18
N GLY A 69 -9.55 5.38 0.38
CA GLY A 69 -9.81 6.03 -0.89
C GLY A 69 -10.31 7.48 -0.79
N VAL A 70 -10.34 8.07 0.40
CA VAL A 70 -10.82 9.45 0.60
C VAL A 70 -9.65 10.42 0.48
N TYR A 71 -9.51 11.01 -0.71
CA TYR A 71 -8.50 12.02 -1.00
C TYR A 71 -9.00 13.42 -0.61
N PRO A 72 -8.34 14.09 0.36
CA PRO A 72 -8.77 15.41 0.83
C PRO A 72 -8.51 16.53 -0.20
N VAL A 73 -7.61 16.30 -1.15
CA VAL A 73 -7.28 17.23 -2.24
C VAL A 73 -7.60 16.54 -3.57
N GLU A 74 -8.25 17.28 -4.46
CA GLU A 74 -8.60 16.82 -5.80
C GLU A 74 -7.35 16.36 -6.57
N ILE A 75 -7.49 15.24 -7.26
CA ILE A 75 -6.40 14.62 -8.02
C ILE A 75 -6.58 15.00 -9.49
N PRO A 76 -5.54 15.53 -10.17
CA PRO A 76 -5.60 15.76 -11.59
C PRO A 76 -5.85 14.46 -12.37
N GLU A 77 -6.73 14.50 -13.39
CA GLU A 77 -7.07 13.36 -14.27
C GLU A 77 -5.85 12.57 -14.81
N PRO A 78 -4.75 13.20 -15.24
CA PRO A 78 -3.57 12.46 -15.71
C PRO A 78 -2.98 11.55 -14.63
N ALA A 79 -2.97 12.02 -13.36
CA ALA A 79 -2.44 11.26 -12.25
C ALA A 79 -3.35 10.07 -11.89
N LEU A 80 -4.68 10.27 -11.91
CA LEU A 80 -5.65 9.20 -11.71
C LEU A 80 -5.43 8.06 -12.71
N THR A 81 -5.26 8.39 -13.99
CA THR A 81 -5.06 7.39 -15.05
C THR A 81 -3.78 6.60 -14.82
N ALA A 82 -2.66 7.28 -14.53
CA ALA A 82 -1.35 6.65 -14.39
C ALA A 82 -1.32 5.54 -13.33
N LYS A 83 -1.97 5.75 -12.18
CA LYS A 83 -1.95 4.76 -11.08
C LYS A 83 -3.14 3.79 -11.07
N ASN A 84 -4.07 3.90 -12.02
CA ASN A 84 -5.22 2.98 -12.13
C ASN A 84 -4.97 1.84 -13.13
N THR A 85 -3.97 1.97 -14.00
CA THR A 85 -3.52 0.92 -14.93
C THR A 85 -2.29 0.19 -14.40
N PRO A 86 -2.17 -1.14 -14.62
CA PRO A 86 -0.94 -1.88 -14.33
C PRO A 86 0.27 -1.21 -14.99
N GLU A 87 1.41 -1.20 -14.31
CA GLU A 87 2.62 -0.68 -14.92
C GLU A 87 3.05 -1.67 -16.01
N THR A 88 3.13 -1.19 -17.25
CA THR A 88 3.69 -2.00 -18.34
C THR A 88 5.20 -1.99 -18.20
N THR A 89 5.74 -2.88 -17.39
CA THR A 89 7.18 -3.13 -17.37
C THR A 89 7.56 -3.79 -18.70
N THR A 90 7.94 -2.97 -19.69
CA THR A 90 8.74 -3.48 -20.80
C THR A 90 9.99 -4.09 -20.19
N LEU A 91 10.20 -5.38 -20.43
CA LEU A 91 11.40 -6.12 -20.07
C LEU A 91 12.60 -5.49 -20.79
N VAL A 92 13.14 -4.42 -20.24
CA VAL A 92 14.43 -3.83 -20.62
C VAL A 92 15.24 -3.84 -19.34
N ASP A 93 16.11 -4.86 -19.25
CA ASP A 93 17.21 -5.03 -18.31
C ASP A 93 16.93 -4.64 -16.85
N ILE A 94 16.46 -5.63 -16.09
CA ILE A 94 16.53 -5.65 -14.63
C ILE A 94 18.00 -5.62 -14.23
N ASP A 95 18.54 -4.43 -13.99
CA ASP A 95 19.54 -4.24 -12.94
C ASP A 95 18.76 -4.16 -11.62
N LEU A 96 18.82 -5.26 -10.87
CA LEU A 96 18.34 -5.38 -9.49
C LEU A 96 19.05 -4.34 -8.61
N VAL A 97 18.55 -3.11 -8.60
CA VAL A 97 18.80 -2.11 -7.55
C VAL A 97 17.50 -1.87 -6.77
N GLY A 98 16.71 -2.93 -6.60
CA GLY A 98 15.74 -3.01 -5.52
C GLY A 98 16.46 -3.56 -4.30
N GLY A 99 16.71 -2.70 -3.31
CA GLY A 99 17.24 -3.13 -2.02
C GLY A 99 16.34 -4.20 -1.42
N ASP A 100 16.86 -5.42 -1.36
CA ASP A 100 16.24 -6.52 -0.64
C ASP A 100 16.02 -6.12 0.82
N ALA A 101 14.84 -6.40 1.36
CA ALA A 101 14.51 -6.19 2.77
C ALA A 101 15.45 -6.97 3.72
N SER A 102 16.24 -7.91 3.21
CA SER A 102 17.37 -8.54 3.89
C SER A 102 18.43 -7.55 4.39
N ASP A 103 18.59 -6.37 3.77
CA ASP A 103 19.55 -5.34 4.22
C ASP A 103 19.15 -4.72 5.57
N ALA A 104 17.86 -4.74 5.92
CA ALA A 104 17.38 -4.25 7.22
C ALA A 104 17.81 -5.12 8.41
N LEU A 105 18.14 -6.40 8.18
CA LEU A 105 18.57 -7.33 9.22
C LEU A 105 20.09 -7.29 9.49
N SER A 106 20.85 -6.56 8.64
CA SER A 106 22.32 -6.54 8.69
C SER A 106 22.90 -5.19 9.15
N ARG A 107 22.05 -4.22 9.52
CA ARG A 107 22.51 -2.92 10.04
C ARG A 107 22.70 -2.99 11.57
N PRO A 108 23.83 -2.48 12.09
CA PRO A 108 24.22 -2.60 13.51
C PRO A 108 23.31 -1.83 14.47
#